data_AF-A0A9D0HEM9-F1
#
_entry.id   AF-A0A9D0HEM9-F1
#
_cell.length_a   1.000
_cell.length_b   1.000
_cell.length_c   1.000
_cell.angle_alpha   90.00
_cell.angle_beta   90.00
_cell.angle_gamma   90.00
#
_symmetry.space_group_name_H-M   'P 1'
#
loop_
_entity.id
_entity.type
_entity.pdbx_description
1 polymer ?
#
loop_
_entity_poly.entity_id
_entity_poly.type
_entity_poly.pdbx_seq_one_letter_code
_entity_poly.pdbx_strand_id
1 'polypeptide(L)'
;MRRRNGRAGPWGWLAFVVGLGVWGWGCSGAQPGVDDTEVQKRAVNAQLAGVWHLEHYTPNEQLSVALLLSMQSERIVVRFEGGRVKSANALLTFDRPYRIDSVYDNGFKMFIHEEDTGVEYEVVARFERPGRLLFQARTAPWRGQGVLQRDGGAAQGSP
;
A
#
# COMPACT_ATOMS: atom_id res chain seq x y z
N MET A 1 36.13 -36.20 43.87
CA MET A 1 37.56 -36.19 43.47
C MET A 1 37.81 -34.94 42.62
N ARG A 2 38.21 -33.78 43.17
CA ARG A 2 39.59 -33.23 43.33
C ARG A 2 40.59 -33.51 42.19
N ARG A 3 40.94 -32.46 41.42
CA ARG A 3 42.28 -31.87 41.09
C ARG A 3 42.08 -30.92 39.86
N ARG A 4 42.14 -29.58 39.93
CA ARG A 4 43.21 -28.59 40.19
C ARG A 4 44.46 -28.68 39.28
N ASN A 5 44.65 -27.57 38.53
CA ASN A 5 45.87 -26.79 38.27
C ASN A 5 46.75 -27.07 37.04
N GLY A 6 47.04 -25.98 36.32
CA GLY A 6 48.23 -25.78 35.47
C GLY A 6 48.10 -24.50 34.62
N ARG A 7 48.35 -23.30 35.15
CA ARG A 7 49.63 -22.55 35.29
C ARG A 7 49.84 -21.54 34.15
N ALA A 8 50.10 -20.31 34.57
CA ALA A 8 50.37 -19.12 33.77
C ALA A 8 51.69 -19.18 33.00
N GLY A 9 51.76 -18.39 31.92
CA GLY A 9 52.98 -17.96 31.26
C GLY A 9 52.81 -16.52 30.76
N PRO A 10 53.67 -15.57 31.20
CA PRO A 10 53.60 -14.14 30.85
C PRO A 10 54.30 -13.89 29.50
N TRP A 11 54.90 -12.73 29.26
CA TRP A 11 55.60 -12.27 28.05
C TRP A 11 54.74 -11.38 27.14
N GLY A 12 54.57 -10.14 27.61
CA GLY A 12 54.17 -9.04 26.75
C GLY A 12 55.29 -8.63 25.80
N TRP A 13 54.89 -7.93 24.74
CA TRP A 13 55.64 -6.82 24.17
C TRP A 13 54.66 -5.74 23.74
N LEU A 14 54.88 -4.55 24.29
CA LEU A 14 54.34 -3.27 23.82
C LEU A 14 54.89 -2.99 22.43
N ALA A 15 54.02 -2.56 21.51
CA ALA A 15 54.40 -1.66 20.43
C ALA A 15 53.31 -0.61 20.24
N PHE A 16 53.61 0.57 20.74
CA PHE A 16 52.88 1.81 20.52
C PHE A 16 53.41 2.41 19.21
N VAL A 17 52.57 2.60 18.19
CA VAL A 17 52.85 3.54 17.09
C VAL A 17 51.60 4.39 16.87
N VAL A 18 51.74 5.67 17.20
CA VAL A 18 50.80 6.75 16.88
C VAL A 18 51.05 7.18 15.44
N GLY A 19 50.01 7.13 14.60
CA GLY A 19 49.97 7.73 13.27
C GLY A 19 48.64 8.45 13.06
N LEU A 20 48.67 9.78 13.15
CA LEU A 20 47.57 10.69 12.85
C LEU A 20 47.37 10.83 11.33
N GLY A 21 46.13 10.62 10.88
CA GLY A 21 45.45 11.35 9.80
C GLY A 21 45.86 11.10 8.33
N VAL A 22 44.91 10.61 7.51
CA VAL A 22 44.41 11.29 6.29
C VAL A 22 42.97 10.83 6.04
N TRP A 23 42.15 11.81 5.66
CA TRP A 23 40.73 11.75 5.41
C TRP A 23 40.34 10.89 4.21
N GLY A 24 39.07 10.47 4.23
CA GLY A 24 38.51 9.44 3.38
C GLY A 24 38.46 9.78 1.89
N TRP A 25 38.68 8.74 1.09
CA TRP A 25 38.15 8.57 -0.25
C TRP A 25 37.23 7.36 -0.13
N GLY A 26 35.92 7.56 0.01
CA GLY A 26 35.10 7.82 -1.16
C GLY A 26 34.67 6.49 -1.78
N CYS A 27 34.12 5.57 -0.97
CA CYS A 27 33.18 4.59 -1.51
C CYS A 27 31.95 5.37 -1.96
N SER A 28 32.00 5.94 -3.16
CA SER A 28 30.82 6.33 -3.92
C SER A 28 30.11 5.05 -4.35
N GLY A 29 29.59 4.32 -3.36
CA GLY A 29 28.46 3.45 -3.59
C GLY A 29 27.31 4.37 -3.91
N ALA A 30 27.15 4.69 -5.20
CA ALA A 30 25.85 5.08 -5.72
C ALA A 30 24.94 3.88 -5.44
N GLN A 31 24.37 3.83 -4.24
CA GLN A 31 23.20 3.01 -3.98
C GLN A 31 22.20 3.46 -5.04
N PRO A 32 21.75 2.57 -5.94
CA PRO A 32 20.76 2.91 -6.93
C PRO A 32 19.59 3.52 -6.15
N GLY A 33 19.39 4.83 -6.33
CA GLY A 33 18.33 5.54 -5.65
C GLY A 33 17.04 4.81 -5.99
N VAL A 34 16.38 4.26 -4.98
CA VAL A 34 15.01 3.79 -5.16
C VAL A 34 14.27 5.00 -5.68
N ASP A 35 13.74 4.90 -6.91
CA ASP A 35 12.97 5.97 -7.51
C ASP A 35 11.92 6.43 -6.50
N ASP A 36 11.95 7.72 -6.12
CA ASP A 36 11.04 8.31 -5.13
C ASP A 36 9.58 7.96 -5.46
N THR A 37 9.28 7.79 -6.75
CA THR A 37 8.00 7.33 -7.26
C THR A 37 7.61 5.94 -6.75
N GLU A 38 8.53 4.97 -6.77
CA GLU A 38 8.27 3.61 -6.32
C GLU A 38 8.12 3.52 -4.79
N VAL A 39 8.86 4.36 -4.05
CA VAL A 39 8.66 4.51 -2.60
C VAL A 39 7.25 5.04 -2.30
N GLN A 40 6.82 6.07 -3.01
CA GLN A 40 5.48 6.66 -2.86
C GLN A 40 4.37 5.66 -3.21
N LYS A 41 4.50 4.92 -4.31
CA LYS A 41 3.53 3.86 -4.69
C LYS A 41 3.43 2.78 -3.61
N ARG A 42 4.54 2.36 -3.01
CA ARG A 42 4.53 1.39 -1.90
C ARG A 42 3.83 1.96 -0.65
N ALA A 43 4.06 3.23 -0.33
CA ALA A 43 3.37 3.90 0.78
C ALA A 43 1.84 3.95 0.56
N VAL A 44 1.40 4.31 -0.64
CA VAL A 44 -0.04 4.29 -0.99
C VAL A 44 -0.61 2.87 -0.90
N ASN A 45 0.10 1.85 -1.41
CA ASN A 45 -0.33 0.46 -1.28
C ASN A 45 -0.50 0.02 0.18
N ALA A 46 0.45 0.40 1.05
CA ALA A 46 0.37 0.10 2.48
C ALA A 46 -0.83 0.79 3.15
N GLN A 47 -1.11 2.04 2.77
CA GLN A 47 -2.25 2.80 3.29
C GLN A 47 -3.60 2.26 2.76
N LEU A 48 -3.64 1.80 1.51
CA LEU A 48 -4.83 1.27 0.86
C LEU A 48 -5.22 -0.12 1.38
N ALA A 49 -4.25 -0.91 1.84
CA ALA A 49 -4.47 -2.28 2.29
C ALA A 49 -5.59 -2.39 3.34
N GLY A 50 -6.33 -3.50 3.34
CA GLY A 50 -7.42 -3.77 4.28
C GLY A 50 -8.82 -3.67 3.66
N VAL A 51 -9.84 -3.64 4.52
CA VAL A 51 -11.27 -3.70 4.14
C VAL A 51 -11.90 -2.32 4.11
N TRP A 52 -12.67 -2.05 3.06
CA TRP A 52 -13.33 -0.77 2.79
C TRP A 52 -14.78 -0.98 2.36
N HIS A 53 -15.66 -0.10 2.82
CA HIS A 53 -17.07 -0.07 2.49
C HIS A 53 -17.37 1.10 1.59
N LEU A 54 -18.15 0.87 0.56
CA LEU A 54 -18.75 1.95 -0.21
C LEU A 54 -19.80 2.65 0.66
N GLU A 55 -19.50 3.89 1.05
CA GLU A 55 -20.42 4.76 1.80
C GLU A 55 -21.43 5.37 0.83
N HIS A 56 -20.94 5.86 -0.31
CA HIS A 56 -21.77 6.50 -1.32
C HIS A 56 -21.13 6.39 -2.71
N TYR A 57 -21.96 6.34 -3.75
CA TYR A 57 -21.53 6.40 -5.15
C TYR A 57 -22.56 7.15 -6.01
N THR A 58 -22.10 8.16 -6.73
CA THR A 58 -22.86 8.92 -7.72
C THR A 58 -22.33 8.58 -9.11
N PRO A 59 -23.08 7.83 -9.94
CA PRO A 59 -22.68 7.57 -11.32
C PRO A 59 -22.85 8.83 -12.19
N ASN A 60 -21.97 9.00 -13.17
CA ASN A 60 -22.05 10.12 -14.12
C ASN A 60 -23.14 9.90 -15.19
N GLU A 61 -23.44 8.64 -15.48
CA GLU A 61 -24.39 8.20 -16.49
C GLU A 61 -25.37 7.21 -15.84
N GLN A 62 -26.53 7.00 -16.46
CA GLN A 62 -27.46 6.00 -15.96
C GLN A 62 -26.82 4.60 -16.06
N LEU A 63 -26.60 3.96 -14.91
CA LEU A 63 -26.16 2.57 -14.87
C LEU A 63 -27.26 1.68 -15.45
N SER A 64 -26.86 0.58 -16.09
CA SER A 64 -27.83 -0.42 -16.54
C SER A 64 -28.63 -0.97 -15.36
N VAL A 65 -29.86 -1.42 -15.62
CA VAL A 65 -30.74 -1.99 -14.57
C VAL A 65 -30.04 -3.15 -13.84
N ALA A 66 -29.28 -3.98 -14.55
CA ALA A 66 -28.51 -5.07 -13.95
C ALA A 66 -27.45 -4.55 -12.97
N LEU A 67 -26.72 -3.49 -13.31
CA LEU A 67 -25.70 -2.88 -12.44
C LEU A 67 -26.33 -2.20 -11.22
N LEU A 68 -27.47 -1.53 -11.41
CA LEU A 68 -28.22 -0.92 -10.31
C LEU A 68 -28.70 -1.97 -9.31
N LEU A 69 -29.24 -3.09 -9.80
CA LEU A 69 -29.69 -4.20 -8.95
C LEU A 69 -28.53 -4.80 -8.14
N SER A 70 -27.35 -4.96 -8.74
CA SER A 70 -26.15 -5.44 -8.05
C SER A 70 -25.63 -4.46 -6.98
N MET A 71 -25.84 -3.16 -7.16
CA MET A 71 -25.47 -2.14 -6.17
C MET A 71 -26.50 -1.98 -5.05
N GLN A 72 -27.80 -2.17 -5.35
CA GLN A 72 -28.88 -2.01 -4.37
C GLN A 72 -28.98 -3.20 -3.40
N SER A 73 -28.55 -4.38 -3.83
CA SER A 73 -28.71 -5.60 -3.05
C SER A 73 -27.75 -5.70 -1.87
N GLU A 74 -26.62 -4.99 -1.86
CA GLU A 74 -25.62 -5.13 -0.79
C GLU A 74 -24.81 -3.86 -0.51
N ARG A 75 -24.35 -3.75 0.74
CA ARG A 75 -23.27 -2.83 1.11
C ARG A 75 -22.00 -3.31 0.39
N ILE A 76 -21.55 -2.61 -0.65
CA ILE A 76 -20.34 -3.00 -1.37
C ILE A 76 -19.14 -2.91 -0.42
N VAL A 77 -18.47 -4.03 -0.21
CA VAL A 77 -17.26 -4.14 0.60
C VAL A 77 -16.14 -4.67 -0.29
N VAL A 78 -15.01 -3.98 -0.28
CA VAL A 78 -13.81 -4.36 -1.02
C VAL A 78 -12.63 -4.53 -0.07
N ARG A 79 -11.77 -5.51 -0.37
CA ARG A 79 -10.51 -5.74 0.32
C ARG A 79 -9.36 -5.50 -0.64
N PHE A 80 -8.43 -4.64 -0.26
CA PHE A 80 -7.16 -4.46 -0.96
C PHE A 80 -6.07 -5.25 -0.25
N GLU A 81 -5.42 -6.17 -0.95
CA GLU A 81 -4.38 -7.03 -0.39
C GLU A 81 -3.47 -7.55 -1.49
N GLY A 82 -2.15 -7.42 -1.30
CA GLY A 82 -1.15 -8.01 -2.22
C GLY A 82 -1.25 -7.52 -3.67
N GLY A 83 -1.65 -6.27 -3.89
CA GLY A 83 -1.86 -5.74 -5.25
C GLY A 83 -3.13 -6.26 -5.93
N ARG A 84 -4.07 -6.83 -5.16
CA ARG A 84 -5.38 -7.28 -5.65
C ARG A 84 -6.51 -6.58 -4.89
N VAL A 85 -7.59 -6.31 -5.61
CA VAL A 85 -8.85 -5.83 -5.06
C VAL A 85 -9.87 -6.95 -5.16
N LYS A 86 -10.45 -7.31 -4.03
CA LYS A 86 -11.41 -8.40 -3.90
C LYS A 86 -12.72 -7.87 -3.39
N SER A 87 -13.83 -8.38 -3.90
CA SER A 87 -15.08 -8.22 -3.18
C SER A 87 -15.02 -9.01 -1.88
N ALA A 88 -15.48 -8.40 -0.79
CA ALA A 88 -15.70 -9.08 0.48
C ALA A 88 -17.18 -9.45 0.69
N ASN A 89 -18.01 -9.28 -0.33
CA ASN A 89 -19.41 -9.61 -0.33
C ASN A 89 -19.68 -11.07 -0.78
N ALA A 90 -20.81 -11.64 -0.36
CA ALA A 90 -21.18 -13.00 -0.70
C ALA A 90 -21.80 -13.12 -2.11
N LEU A 91 -22.58 -12.13 -2.56
CA LEU A 91 -23.30 -12.19 -3.84
C LEU A 91 -22.55 -11.50 -5.00
N LEU A 92 -21.66 -10.56 -4.69
CA LEU A 92 -20.76 -9.96 -5.66
C LEU A 92 -19.37 -10.54 -5.43
N THR A 93 -18.85 -11.36 -6.36
CA THR A 93 -17.51 -11.93 -6.26
C THR A 93 -16.63 -11.43 -7.41
N PHE A 94 -15.59 -10.68 -7.08
CA PHE A 94 -14.51 -10.37 -8.01
C PHE A 94 -13.19 -10.41 -7.26
N ASP A 95 -12.11 -10.76 -7.95
CA ASP A 95 -10.74 -10.76 -7.43
C ASP A 95 -9.84 -10.30 -8.59
N ARG A 96 -9.44 -9.04 -8.59
CA ARG A 96 -8.79 -8.40 -9.73
C ARG A 96 -7.45 -7.79 -9.32
N PRO A 97 -6.38 -7.93 -10.12
CA PRO A 97 -5.16 -7.20 -9.87
C PRO A 97 -5.38 -5.69 -10.07
N TYR A 98 -4.68 -4.89 -9.29
CA TYR A 98 -4.60 -3.46 -9.51
C TYR A 98 -3.15 -2.98 -9.49
N ARG A 99 -2.89 -1.86 -10.16
CA ARG A 99 -1.59 -1.18 -10.14
C ARG A 99 -1.78 0.30 -9.85
N ILE A 100 -0.85 0.87 -9.09
CA ILE A 100 -0.75 2.32 -8.92
C ILE A 100 0.16 2.86 -10.01
N ASP A 101 -0.38 3.73 -10.84
CA ASP A 101 0.34 4.30 -11.99
C ASP A 101 1.10 5.55 -11.58
N SER A 102 0.42 6.49 -10.91
CA SER A 102 0.99 7.74 -10.46
C SER A 102 0.52 8.09 -9.05
N VAL A 103 1.38 8.78 -8.30
CA VAL A 103 1.09 9.33 -6.97
C VAL A 103 1.30 10.84 -7.04
N TYR A 104 0.50 11.58 -6.28
CA TYR A 104 0.53 13.02 -6.13
C TYR A 104 0.09 13.36 -4.70
N ASP A 105 0.37 14.57 -4.22
CA ASP A 105 0.09 15.09 -2.86
C ASP A 105 -0.59 14.08 -1.89
N ASN A 106 -1.92 14.00 -1.93
CA ASN A 106 -2.73 13.08 -1.12
C ASN A 106 -3.54 12.09 -1.95
N GLY A 107 -3.13 11.83 -3.18
CA GLY A 107 -3.88 10.95 -4.07
C GLY A 107 -3.02 10.17 -5.05
N PHE A 108 -3.72 9.34 -5.81
CA PHE A 108 -3.10 8.40 -6.72
C PHE A 108 -4.04 8.08 -7.87
N LYS A 109 -3.45 7.62 -8.97
CA LYS A 109 -4.16 7.02 -10.09
C LYS A 109 -3.86 5.53 -10.06
N MET A 110 -4.90 4.71 -10.12
CA MET A 110 -4.79 3.27 -10.19
C MET A 110 -5.56 2.71 -11.38
N PHE A 111 -5.14 1.54 -11.83
CA PHE A 111 -5.87 0.72 -12.79
C PHE A 111 -6.22 -0.60 -12.15
N ILE A 112 -7.47 -1.01 -12.27
CA ILE A 112 -7.94 -2.36 -11.92
C ILE A 112 -8.08 -3.13 -13.23
N HIS A 113 -7.41 -4.27 -13.35
CA HIS A 113 -7.40 -5.04 -14.59
C HIS A 113 -8.37 -6.22 -14.51
N GLU A 114 -9.28 -6.29 -15.47
CA GLU A 114 -10.23 -7.39 -15.64
C GLU A 114 -9.60 -8.48 -16.48
N GLU A 115 -9.02 -9.50 -15.82
CA GLU A 115 -8.27 -10.59 -16.46
C GLU A 115 -9.12 -11.32 -17.53
N ASP A 116 -10.44 -11.42 -17.35
CA ASP A 116 -11.33 -12.16 -18.27
C ASP A 116 -11.59 -11.41 -19.58
N THR A 117 -11.57 -10.07 -19.57
CA THR A 117 -11.92 -9.23 -20.74
C THR A 117 -10.76 -8.37 -21.23
N GLY A 118 -9.68 -8.26 -20.45
CA GLY A 118 -8.55 -7.37 -20.70
C GLY A 118 -8.82 -5.89 -20.42
N VAL A 119 -10.02 -5.52 -19.95
CA VAL A 119 -10.39 -4.13 -19.68
C VAL A 119 -9.60 -3.59 -18.48
N GLU A 120 -9.03 -2.39 -18.62
CA GLU A 120 -8.47 -1.63 -17.49
C GLU A 120 -9.46 -0.55 -17.03
N TYR A 121 -9.88 -0.65 -15.77
CA TYR A 121 -10.69 0.37 -15.12
C TYR A 121 -9.80 1.41 -14.44
N GLU A 122 -9.82 2.64 -14.96
CA GLU A 122 -9.09 3.77 -14.38
C GLU A 122 -9.85 4.34 -13.19
N VAL A 123 -9.14 4.49 -12.07
CA VAL A 123 -9.63 5.15 -10.85
C VAL A 123 -8.63 6.19 -10.40
N VAL A 124 -9.11 7.41 -10.16
CA VAL A 124 -8.36 8.49 -9.54
C VAL A 124 -8.89 8.66 -8.13
N ALA A 125 -8.04 8.55 -7.11
CA ALA A 125 -8.46 8.55 -5.73
C ALA A 125 -7.59 9.44 -4.84
N ARG A 126 -8.15 9.94 -3.76
CA ARG A 126 -7.44 10.73 -2.75
C ARG A 126 -7.88 10.36 -1.34
N PHE A 127 -6.92 10.32 -0.42
CA PHE A 127 -7.22 10.17 1.00
C PHE A 127 -7.67 11.52 1.55
N GLU A 128 -8.94 11.61 1.95
CA GLU A 128 -9.50 12.82 2.56
C GLU A 128 -9.07 12.94 4.03
N ARG A 129 -9.13 11.82 4.76
CA ARG A 129 -8.70 11.66 6.15
C ARG A 129 -8.38 10.20 6.42
N PRO A 130 -7.75 9.84 7.55
CA PRO A 130 -7.49 8.44 7.88
C PRO A 130 -8.75 7.59 7.79
N GLY A 131 -8.69 6.53 6.97
CA GLY A 131 -9.80 5.61 6.75
C GLY A 131 -10.91 6.12 5.83
N ARG A 132 -10.77 7.27 5.15
CA ARG A 132 -11.75 7.76 4.18
C ARG A 132 -11.08 8.13 2.85
N LEU A 133 -11.53 7.47 1.79
CA LEU A 133 -10.98 7.57 0.45
C LEU A 133 -12.07 8.08 -0.50
N LEU A 134 -11.81 9.21 -1.15
CA LEU A 134 -12.65 9.72 -2.23
C LEU A 134 -12.10 9.18 -3.54
N PHE A 135 -12.96 8.69 -4.43
CA PHE A 135 -12.53 8.18 -5.73
C PHE A 135 -13.42 8.67 -6.86
N GLN A 136 -12.84 8.73 -8.05
CA GLN A 136 -13.49 8.94 -9.33
C GLN A 136 -13.12 7.78 -10.25
N ALA A 137 -14.13 7.00 -10.65
CA ALA A 137 -13.97 5.97 -11.66
C ALA A 137 -14.25 6.58 -13.05
N ARG A 138 -13.36 6.32 -14.00
CA ARG A 138 -13.32 7.02 -15.31
C ARG A 138 -13.68 6.13 -16.50
N THR A 139 -13.62 4.82 -16.30
CA THR A 139 -13.93 3.84 -17.34
C THR A 139 -15.38 3.37 -17.24
N ALA A 140 -16.07 3.25 -18.38
CA ALA A 140 -17.42 2.68 -18.45
C ALA A 140 -17.40 1.17 -18.10
N PRO A 141 -18.49 0.58 -17.58
CA PRO A 141 -19.77 1.23 -17.25
C PRO A 141 -19.76 1.95 -15.88
N TRP A 142 -18.64 1.93 -15.17
CA TRP A 142 -18.52 2.41 -13.79
C TRP A 142 -18.10 3.87 -13.68
N ARG A 143 -18.49 4.73 -14.61
CA ARG A 143 -18.12 6.16 -14.52
C ARG A 143 -18.88 6.82 -13.38
N GLY A 144 -18.17 7.51 -12.50
CA GLY A 144 -18.79 8.16 -11.36
C GLY A 144 -17.80 8.57 -10.28
N GLN A 145 -18.34 9.00 -9.15
CA GLN A 145 -17.59 9.40 -7.97
C GLN A 145 -18.13 8.67 -6.76
N GLY A 146 -17.27 8.31 -5.82
CA GLY A 146 -17.70 7.65 -4.60
C GLY A 146 -16.78 7.85 -3.42
N VAL A 147 -17.22 7.31 -2.29
CA VAL A 147 -16.53 7.37 -1.02
C VAL A 147 -16.39 5.96 -0.48
N LEU A 148 -15.15 5.56 -0.21
CA LEU A 148 -14.83 4.35 0.52
C LEU A 148 -14.46 4.70 1.96
N GLN A 149 -15.06 4.00 2.91
CA GLN A 149 -14.81 4.11 4.34
C GLN A 149 -14.19 2.81 4.85
N ARG A 150 -13.01 2.89 5.46
CA ARG A 150 -12.32 1.72 5.99
C ARG A 150 -13.11 1.11 7.15
N ASP A 151 -13.17 -0.22 7.16
CA ASP A 151 -13.79 -0.97 8.25
C ASP A 151 -12.95 -0.80 9.53
N GLY A 152 -13.57 -0.33 10.62
CA GLY A 152 -12.88 0.05 11.86
C GLY A 152 -12.71 1.56 12.11
N GLY A 153 -13.42 2.42 11.36
CA GLY A 153 -13.43 3.88 11.53
C GLY A 153 -14.38 4.44 12.60
N ALA A 154 -14.95 3.61 13.48
CA ALA A 154 -15.54 4.07 14.74
C ALA A 154 -14.49 3.96 15.85
N ALA A 155 -13.90 5.10 16.20
CA ALA A 155 -13.14 5.34 17.42
C ALA A 155 -12.04 4.32 17.82
N GLN A 156 -10.83 4.52 17.29
CA GLN A 156 -9.68 4.56 18.20
C GLN A 156 -9.48 6.01 18.62
N GLY A 157 -10.41 6.47 19.47
CA GLY A 157 -10.30 7.67 20.26
C GLY A 157 -10.32 7.28 21.74
N SER A 158 -9.18 7.52 22.40
CA SER A 158 -8.97 7.64 23.86
C SER A 158 -9.00 6.35 24.71
N PRO A 159 -8.31 6.31 25.87
CA PRO A 159 -7.64 7.40 26.60
C PRO A 159 -6.17 7.65 26.24
#